data_AF-A0A9D1MDV2-F1
#
_entry.id   AF-A0A9D1MDV2-F1
#
_cell.length_a   1.000
_cell.length_b   1.000
_cell.length_c   1.000
_cell.angle_alpha   90.00
_cell.angle_beta   90.00
_cell.angle_gamma   90.00
#
_symmetry.space_group_name_H-M   'P 1'
#
loop_
_entity.id
_entity.type
_entity.pdbx_description
1 polymer ?
#
loop_
_entity_poly.entity_id
_entity_poly.type
_entity_poly.pdbx_seq_one_letter_code
_entity_poly.pdbx_strand_id
1 'polypeptide(L)'
;MKGDAAAFLLSAACGAALLLIWDIFHGLRRVFFKGVFMNTILDAAWWACAAILPVLCLWNTNSMRFRFFELFGAALGGILYYLTISSTVRSIFCVIFGLFLKLFKIFFKILLTPAGFLYKILIAVFVRPIKLIFARTRKQK
;
A
#
# COMPACT_ATOMS: atom_id res chain seq x y z
N MET A 1 9.25 14.72 -33.32
CA MET A 1 8.22 15.46 -32.56
C MET A 1 6.89 14.74 -32.78
N LYS A 2 6.20 14.32 -31.72
CA LYS A 2 4.82 13.80 -31.85
C LYS A 2 3.91 14.97 -32.21
N GLY A 3 2.90 14.76 -33.05
CA GLY A 3 1.92 15.80 -33.37
C GLY A 3 1.19 16.30 -32.11
N ASP A 4 0.70 17.54 -32.12
CA ASP A 4 0.14 18.18 -30.92
C ASP A 4 -1.05 17.41 -30.32
N ALA A 5 -1.88 16.79 -31.16
CA ALA A 5 -2.96 15.90 -30.71
C ALA A 5 -2.45 14.65 -29.98
N ALA A 6 -1.34 14.06 -30.43
CA ALA A 6 -0.75 12.89 -29.80
C ALA A 6 -0.09 13.25 -28.46
N ALA A 7 0.52 14.43 -28.35
CA ALA A 7 1.03 14.96 -27.08
C ALA A 7 -0.10 15.20 -26.07
N PHE A 8 -1.23 15.76 -26.53
CA PHE A 8 -2.42 15.94 -25.70
C PHE A 8 -2.96 14.61 -25.17
N LEU A 9 -3.17 13.61 -26.03
CA LEU A 9 -3.65 12.29 -25.60
C LEU A 9 -2.69 11.60 -24.62
N LEU A 10 -1.38 11.73 -24.84
CA LEU A 10 -0.39 11.16 -23.92
C LEU A 10 -0.41 11.86 -22.56
N SER A 11 -0.59 13.18 -22.53
CA SER A 11 -0.75 13.92 -21.29
C SER A 11 -2.02 13.51 -20.53
N ALA A 12 -3.14 13.27 -21.24
CA ALA A 12 -4.36 12.75 -20.66
C ALA A 12 -4.18 11.33 -20.09
N ALA A 13 -3.50 10.45 -20.82
CA ALA A 13 -3.14 9.13 -20.32
C ALA A 13 -2.25 9.21 -19.08
N CYS A 14 -1.32 10.18 -19.02
CA CYS A 14 -0.48 10.41 -17.85
C CYS A 14 -1.29 10.84 -16.62
N GLY A 15 -2.24 11.77 -16.78
CA GLY A 15 -3.14 12.16 -15.69
C GLY A 15 -4.03 11.02 -15.19
N ALA A 16 -4.55 10.20 -16.10
CA ALA A 16 -5.29 8.99 -15.74
C ALA A 16 -4.40 7.97 -15.00
N ALA A 17 -3.17 7.75 -15.47
CA ALA A 17 -2.21 6.86 -14.83
C ALA A 17 -1.83 7.33 -13.43
N LEU A 18 -1.71 8.65 -13.22
CA LEU A 18 -1.47 9.23 -11.91
C LEU A 18 -2.57 8.84 -10.93
N LEU A 19 -3.84 9.02 -11.30
CA LEU A 19 -4.97 8.66 -10.44
C LEU A 19 -5.13 7.15 -10.24
N LEU A 20 -4.75 6.35 -11.24
CA LEU A 20 -4.70 4.90 -11.07
C LEU A 20 -3.69 4.51 -9.98
N ILE A 21 -2.52 5.14 -9.98
CA ILE A 21 -1.50 4.91 -8.96
C ILE A 21 -1.99 5.38 -7.58
N TRP A 22 -2.68 6.52 -7.52
CA TRP A 22 -3.35 6.97 -6.31
C TRP A 22 -4.32 5.93 -5.76
N ASP A 23 -5.18 5.37 -6.61
CA ASP A 23 -6.16 4.36 -6.22
C ASP A 23 -5.51 3.07 -5.71
N ILE A 24 -4.36 2.66 -6.28
CA ILE A 24 -3.54 1.55 -5.78
C ILE A 24 -3.05 1.85 -4.36
N PHE A 25 -2.42 3.00 -4.14
CA PHE A 25 -1.92 3.38 -2.82
C PHE A 25 -3.07 3.51 -1.80
N HIS A 26 -4.21 4.06 -2.22
CA HIS A 26 -5.39 4.21 -1.37
C HIS A 26 -5.98 2.85 -0.98
N GLY A 27 -6.01 1.89 -1.90
CA GLY A 27 -6.39 0.50 -1.64
C GLY A 27 -5.43 -0.17 -0.65
N LEU A 28 -4.12 0.02 -0.84
CA LEU A 28 -3.10 -0.55 0.03
C LEU A 28 -3.22 0.00 1.46
N ARG A 29 -3.45 1.31 1.61
CA ARG A 29 -3.72 1.98 2.90
C ARG A 29 -4.91 1.35 3.60
N ARG A 30 -6.05 1.25 2.91
CA ARG A 30 -7.30 0.75 3.50
C ARG A 30 -7.15 -0.67 4.03
N VAL A 31 -6.35 -1.49 3.35
CA VAL A 31 -6.26 -2.93 3.63
C VAL A 31 -5.13 -3.25 4.62
N PHE A 32 -3.90 -2.81 4.36
CA PHE A 32 -2.72 -3.22 5.13
C PHE A 32 -2.37 -2.29 6.29
N PHE A 33 -2.57 -0.98 6.15
CA PHE A 33 -1.96 0.01 7.03
C PHE A 33 -2.98 0.75 7.89
N LYS A 34 -3.02 0.42 9.18
CA LYS A 34 -3.85 1.12 10.18
C LYS A 34 -3.08 2.14 11.03
N GLY A 35 -1.74 2.16 10.91
CA GLY A 35 -0.87 3.02 11.70
C GLY A 35 -0.43 4.28 10.96
N VAL A 36 -0.17 5.36 11.70
CA VAL A 36 0.23 6.67 11.16
C VAL A 36 1.53 6.58 10.36
N PHE A 37 2.56 5.90 10.91
CA PHE A 37 3.89 5.83 10.29
C PHE A 37 3.87 5.24 8.87
N MET A 38 3.17 4.13 8.66
CA MET A 38 3.08 3.50 7.34
C MET A 38 2.27 4.35 6.35
N ASN A 39 1.25 5.06 6.84
CA ASN A 39 0.50 5.99 5.98
C ASN A 39 1.39 7.14 5.50
N THR A 40 2.26 7.67 6.37
CA THR A 40 3.22 8.71 6.01
C THR A 40 4.20 8.26 4.92
N ILE A 41 4.74 7.02 5.02
CA ILE A 41 5.59 6.46 3.97
C ILE A 41 4.83 6.37 2.65
N LEU A 42 3.58 5.95 2.71
CA LEU A 42 2.75 5.81 1.51
C LEU A 42 2.43 7.16 0.87
N ASP A 43 2.18 8.19 1.68
CA ASP A 43 2.01 9.56 1.21
C ASP A 43 3.31 10.07 0.55
N ALA A 44 4.47 9.83 1.16
CA ALA A 44 5.76 10.20 0.58
C ALA A 44 6.00 9.51 -0.78
N ALA A 45 5.70 8.21 -0.87
CA ALA A 45 5.80 7.44 -2.11
C ALA A 45 4.85 7.99 -3.19
N TRP A 46 3.61 8.33 -2.81
CA TRP A 46 2.66 8.96 -3.72
C TRP A 46 3.17 10.31 -4.24
N TRP A 47 3.65 11.19 -3.35
CA TRP A 47 4.17 12.49 -3.76
C TRP A 47 5.39 12.36 -4.69
N ALA A 48 6.24 11.36 -4.47
CA ALA A 48 7.33 11.05 -5.40
C ALA A 48 6.79 10.65 -6.78
N CYS A 49 5.79 9.78 -6.86
CA CYS A 49 5.15 9.43 -8.13
C CYS A 49 4.51 10.66 -8.80
N ALA A 50 3.80 11.49 -8.04
CA ALA A 50 3.16 12.71 -8.52
C ALA A 50 4.15 13.74 -9.08
N ALA A 51 5.37 13.78 -8.54
CA ALA A 51 6.44 14.63 -9.07
C ALA A 51 7.12 14.03 -10.32
N ILE A 52 7.41 12.73 -10.30
CA ILE A 52 8.24 12.08 -11.33
C ILE A 52 7.44 11.82 -12.62
N LEU A 53 6.21 11.31 -12.51
CA LEU A 53 5.42 10.90 -13.69
C LEU A 53 5.14 12.03 -14.69
N PRO A 54 4.68 13.22 -14.25
CA PRO A 54 4.47 14.34 -15.17
C PRO A 54 5.76 14.78 -15.85
N VAL A 55 6.89 14.79 -15.12
CA VAL A 55 8.20 15.15 -15.66
C VAL A 55 8.66 14.16 -16.73
N LEU A 56 8.50 12.85 -16.49
CA LEU A 56 8.81 11.81 -17.47
C LEU A 56 7.93 11.93 -18.73
N CYS A 57 6.64 12.28 -18.55
CA CYS A 57 5.74 12.51 -19.67
C CYS A 57 6.19 13.71 -20.51
N LEU A 58 6.52 14.84 -19.87
CA LEU A 58 7.04 16.06 -20.51
C LEU A 58 8.38 15.85 -21.22
N TRP A 59 9.27 15.02 -20.65
CA TRP A 59 10.53 14.66 -21.28
C TRP A 59 10.28 13.95 -22.62
N ASN A 60 9.33 13.01 -22.64
CA ASN A 60 9.04 12.17 -23.81
C ASN A 60 8.21 12.89 -24.89
N THR A 61 7.40 13.90 -24.55
CA THR A 61 6.61 14.65 -25.54
C THR A 61 7.36 15.82 -26.13
N ASN A 62 8.01 16.62 -25.28
CA ASN A 62 8.40 17.99 -25.65
C ASN A 62 9.81 18.40 -25.21
N SER A 63 10.66 17.45 -24.82
CA SER A 63 12.02 17.74 -24.33
C SER A 63 12.01 18.77 -23.20
N MET A 64 11.10 18.60 -22.22
CA MET A 64 10.89 19.48 -21.06
C MET A 64 10.31 20.87 -21.33
N ARG A 65 9.85 21.19 -22.56
CA ARG A 65 9.10 22.43 -22.78
C ARG A 65 7.68 22.31 -22.23
N PHE A 66 7.35 23.16 -21.26
CA PHE A 66 6.03 23.18 -20.64
C PHE A 66 4.99 23.80 -21.59
N ARG A 67 3.89 23.08 -21.86
CA ARG A 67 2.79 23.55 -22.71
C ARG A 67 1.46 23.46 -21.96
N PHE A 68 0.68 24.53 -21.97
CA PHE A 68 -0.58 24.61 -21.23
C PHE A 68 -1.59 23.52 -21.63
N PHE A 69 -1.66 23.14 -22.91
CA PHE A 69 -2.59 22.10 -23.33
C PHE A 69 -2.27 20.72 -22.74
N GLU A 70 -1.01 20.43 -22.38
CA GLU A 70 -0.65 19.16 -21.74
C GLU A 70 -1.13 19.11 -20.28
N LEU A 71 -1.12 20.27 -19.60
CA LEU A 71 -1.70 20.38 -18.27
C LEU A 71 -3.22 20.14 -18.32
N PHE A 72 -3.91 20.75 -19.29
CA PHE A 72 -5.34 20.52 -19.51
C PHE A 72 -5.63 19.07 -19.87
N GLY A 73 -4.81 18.47 -20.74
CA GLY A 73 -4.93 17.06 -21.12
C GLY A 73 -4.82 16.16 -19.89
N ALA A 74 -3.78 16.33 -19.07
CA ALA A 74 -3.61 15.57 -17.83
C ALA A 74 -4.78 15.75 -16.85
N ALA A 75 -5.25 16.99 -16.64
CA ALA A 75 -6.40 17.25 -15.79
C ALA A 75 -7.67 16.56 -16.30
N LEU A 76 -7.97 16.69 -17.60
CA LEU A 76 -9.12 16.04 -18.23
C LEU A 76 -9.04 14.52 -18.16
N GLY A 77 -7.89 13.94 -18.49
CA GLY A 77 -7.68 12.49 -18.43
C GLY A 77 -7.85 11.95 -17.02
N GLY A 78 -7.36 12.68 -16.01
CA GLY A 78 -7.59 12.36 -14.61
C GLY A 78 -9.08 12.42 -14.24
N ILE A 79 -9.77 13.52 -14.54
CA ILE A 79 -11.20 13.66 -14.23
C ILE A 79 -12.02 12.55 -14.89
N LEU A 80 -11.76 12.26 -16.17
CA LEU A 80 -12.43 11.18 -16.89
C LEU A 80 -12.18 9.84 -16.22
N TYR A 81 -10.94 9.53 -15.85
CA TYR A 81 -10.61 8.31 -15.11
C TYR A 81 -11.37 8.21 -13.79
N TYR A 82 -11.41 9.30 -13.02
CA TYR A 82 -12.07 9.35 -11.72
C TYR A 82 -13.58 9.06 -11.84
N LEU A 83 -14.25 9.65 -12.82
CA LEU A 83 -15.68 9.51 -13.01
C LEU A 83 -16.07 8.13 -13.59
N THR A 84 -15.22 7.55 -14.43
CA THR A 84 -15.57 6.33 -15.19
C THR A 84 -15.06 5.05 -14.55
N ILE A 85 -13.78 5.01 -14.17
CA ILE A 85 -13.03 3.77 -13.91
C ILE A 85 -12.64 3.62 -12.44
N SER A 86 -12.43 4.74 -11.72
CA SER A 86 -11.88 4.73 -10.35
C SER A 86 -12.72 3.92 -9.35
N SER A 87 -14.05 3.90 -9.45
CA SER A 87 -14.90 3.11 -8.53
C SER A 87 -14.63 1.61 -8.69
N THR A 88 -14.62 1.12 -9.93
CA THR A 88 -14.35 -0.27 -10.29
C THR A 88 -12.93 -0.66 -9.89
N VAL A 89 -11.95 0.17 -10.23
CA VAL A 89 -10.54 -0.09 -9.94
C VAL A 89 -10.28 -0.18 -8.44
N ARG A 90 -10.82 0.74 -7.64
CA ARG A 90 -10.68 0.68 -6.17
C ARG A 90 -11.31 -0.58 -5.58
N SER A 91 -12.46 -1.01 -6.09
CA SER A 91 -13.11 -2.24 -5.64
C SER A 91 -12.23 -3.46 -5.93
N ILE A 92 -11.73 -3.58 -7.16
CA ILE A 92 -10.83 -4.67 -7.58
C ILE A 92 -9.57 -4.70 -6.70
N PHE A 93 -8.90 -3.57 -6.51
CA PHE A 93 -7.69 -3.51 -5.69
C PHE A 93 -7.96 -3.86 -4.23
N CYS A 94 -9.09 -3.44 -3.65
CA CYS A 94 -9.46 -3.85 -2.29
C CYS A 94 -9.61 -5.37 -2.17
N VAL A 95 -10.22 -6.03 -3.16
CA VAL A 95 -10.36 -7.49 -3.19
C VAL A 95 -8.99 -8.17 -3.31
N ILE A 96 -8.16 -7.72 -4.25
CA ILE A 96 -6.81 -8.25 -4.49
C ILE A 96 -5.97 -8.16 -3.21
N PHE A 97 -5.89 -6.96 -2.61
CA PHE A 97 -5.12 -6.74 -1.38
C PHE A 97 -5.68 -7.53 -0.20
N GLY A 98 -7.01 -7.66 -0.09
CA GLY A 98 -7.65 -8.48 0.93
C GLY A 98 -7.27 -9.96 0.80
N LEU A 99 -7.13 -10.45 -0.43
CA LEU A 99 -6.70 -11.82 -0.72
C LEU A 99 -5.24 -12.04 -0.30
N PHE A 100 -4.35 -11.09 -0.64
CA PHE A 100 -2.96 -11.11 -0.16
C PHE A 100 -2.85 -11.12 1.36
N LEU A 101 -3.67 -10.32 2.07
CA LEU A 101 -3.69 -10.35 3.54
C LEU A 101 -4.13 -11.71 4.10
N LYS A 102 -5.11 -12.37 3.49
CA LYS A 102 -5.54 -13.70 3.93
C LYS A 102 -4.41 -14.72 3.75
N LEU A 103 -3.73 -14.69 2.60
CA LEU A 103 -2.57 -15.54 2.34
C LEU A 103 -1.46 -15.30 3.37
N PHE A 104 -1.14 -14.03 3.63
CA PHE A 104 -0.13 -13.66 4.63
C PHE A 104 -0.51 -14.15 6.02
N LYS A 105 -1.76 -13.99 6.45
CA LYS A 105 -2.23 -14.50 7.75
C LYS A 105 -2.12 -16.02 7.86
N ILE A 106 -2.43 -16.76 6.80
CA ILE A 106 -2.28 -18.21 6.77
C ILE A 106 -0.80 -18.58 6.91
N PHE A 107 0.06 -17.93 6.14
CA PHE A 107 1.51 -18.13 6.18
C PHE A 107 2.09 -17.89 7.58
N PHE A 108 1.77 -16.74 8.19
CA PHE A 108 2.22 -16.42 9.55
C PHE A 108 1.61 -17.34 10.61
N LYS A 109 0.36 -17.77 10.42
CA LYS A 109 -0.26 -18.73 11.34
C LYS A 109 0.51 -20.04 11.34
N ILE A 110 0.82 -20.59 10.16
CA ILE A 110 1.59 -21.84 10.01
C ILE A 110 2.99 -21.68 10.61
N LEU A 111 3.66 -20.57 10.33
CA LEU A 111 5.02 -20.31 10.82
C LEU A 111 5.08 -20.11 12.34
N LEU A 112 4.10 -19.42 12.93
CA LEU A 112 4.08 -19.11 14.37
C LEU A 112 3.45 -20.20 15.24
N THR A 113 2.69 -21.15 14.67
CA THR A 113 2.17 -22.31 15.42
C THR A 113 3.24 -23.12 16.17
N PRO A 114 4.36 -23.53 15.55
CA PRO A 114 5.42 -24.26 16.25
C PRO A 114 6.10 -23.41 17.32
N ALA A 115 6.32 -22.11 17.05
CA ALA A 115 6.93 -21.20 18.02
C ALA A 115 6.03 -20.98 19.27
N GLY A 116 4.72 -20.83 19.07
CA GLY A 116 3.75 -20.71 20.17
C GLY A 116 3.65 -21.98 21.02
N PHE A 117 3.81 -23.15 20.41
CA PHE A 117 3.86 -24.43 21.12
C PHE A 117 5.14 -24.54 21.97
N LEU A 118 6.31 -24.19 21.41
CA LEU A 118 7.58 -24.16 22.13
C LEU A 118 7.53 -23.20 23.33
N TYR A 119 6.97 -22.00 23.17
CA TYR A 119 6.82 -21.04 24.26
C TYR A 119 5.99 -21.58 25.43
N LYS A 120 4.89 -22.30 25.13
CA LYS A 120 4.06 -22.94 26.18
C LYS A 120 4.82 -24.03 26.93
N ILE A 121 5.60 -24.84 26.23
CA ILE A 121 6.44 -25.87 26.88
C ILE A 121 7.47 -25.19 27.79
N LEU A 122 8.16 -24.16 27.30
CA LEU A 122 9.20 -23.47 28.05
C LEU A 122 8.65 -22.87 29.36
N ILE A 123 7.49 -22.23 29.31
CA ILE A 123 6.81 -21.70 30.51
C ILE A 123 6.34 -22.81 31.44
N ALA A 124 5.76 -23.89 30.91
CA ALA A 124 5.29 -25.00 31.73
C ALA A 124 6.43 -25.67 32.49
N VAL A 125 7.60 -25.81 31.85
CA VAL A 125 8.81 -26.39 32.44
C VAL A 125 9.44 -25.47 33.48
N PHE A 126 9.59 -24.16 33.21
CA PHE A 126 10.29 -23.27 34.13
C PHE A 126 9.40 -22.63 35.21
N VAL A 127 8.20 -22.15 34.87
CA VAL A 127 7.41 -21.31 35.78
C VAL A 127 6.59 -22.13 36.79
N ARG A 128 6.07 -23.30 36.38
CA ARG A 128 5.26 -24.17 37.26
C ARG A 128 6.04 -24.72 38.46
N PRO A 129 7.25 -25.28 38.31
CA PRO A 129 7.99 -25.79 39.48
C PRO A 129 8.42 -24.65 40.42
N ILE A 130 8.81 -23.48 39.89
CA ILE A 130 9.18 -22.32 40.71
C ILE A 130 8.01 -21.88 41.59
N LYS A 131 6.78 -21.79 41.04
CA LYS A 131 5.59 -21.45 41.83
C LYS A 131 5.28 -22.48 42.91
N LEU A 132 5.46 -23.77 42.63
CA LEU A 132 5.24 -24.85 43.61
C LEU A 132 6.27 -24.79 44.75
N ILE A 133 7.53 -24.50 44.45
CA ILE A 133 8.60 -24.33 45.45
C ILE A 133 8.30 -23.11 46.34
N PHE A 134 7.92 -21.97 45.75
CA PHE A 134 7.55 -20.76 46.49
C PHE A 134 6.30 -20.94 47.37
N ALA A 135 5.29 -21.68 46.88
CA ALA A 135 4.10 -22.00 47.66
C ALA A 135 4.40 -22.91 48.86
N ARG A 136 5.35 -23.84 48.72
CA ARG A 136 5.82 -24.70 49.82
C ARG A 136 6.57 -23.93 50.90
N THR A 137 7.44 -22.99 50.52
CA THR A 137 8.22 -22.18 51.48
C THR A 137 7.34 -21.23 52.29
N ARG A 138 6.20 -20.78 51.74
CA ARG A 138 5.25 -19.90 52.43
C ARG A 138 4.36 -20.61 53.46
N LYS A 139 4.27 -21.94 53.41
CA LYS A 139 3.41 -22.76 54.29
C LYS A 139 4.13 -23.29 55.55
N GLN A 140 5.44 -23.10 55.63
CA GLN A 140 6.29 -23.51 56.77
C GLN A 140 6.70 -22.36 57.70
N LYS A 141 6.33 -21.13 57.37
CA LYS A 141 6.29 -20.00 58.31
C LYS A 141 4.90 -19.92 58.91
#